data_AF-A0A650AVT5-F1
#
_entry.id   AF-A0A650AVT5-F1
#
_cell.length_a   1.000
_cell.length_b   1.000
_cell.length_c   1.000
_cell.angle_alpha   90.00
_cell.angle_beta   90.00
_cell.angle_gamma   90.00
#
_symmetry.space_group_name_H-M   'P 1'
#
loop_
_entity.id
_entity.type
_entity.pdbx_description
1 polymer ?
#
loop_
_entity_poly.entity_id
_entity_poly.type
_entity_poly.pdbx_seq_one_letter_code
_entity_poly.pdbx_strand_id
1 'polypeptide(L)'
;FDDDNNIQWAKHLESSGVHVVYGVIGLKTHTKIVLVVRREKQRLRSYVHIGTGNYNSKTSKLYTDVGLLSARPELGQDLMELFNYLTGFSKQQSFRKLLVAPVTLRKGMEGLIRREIRHAKQGLGGHIRAKMNSLVDPAIVSLLYEASQAGVVIELIIRGMCCLYPGREGISETIKVVSIIGRFLEHNR
;
A
#
# COMPACT_ATOMS: atom_id res chain seq x y z
N PHE A 1 8.87 20.05 -1.92
CA PHE A 1 8.68 19.18 -3.09
C PHE A 1 10.03 19.10 -3.78
N ASP A 2 10.44 17.90 -4.18
CA ASP A 2 11.78 17.55 -4.67
C ASP A 2 11.84 17.46 -6.22
N ASP A 3 10.87 18.05 -6.92
CA ASP A 3 10.64 17.74 -8.33
C ASP A 3 11.81 18.21 -9.23
N ASP A 4 12.39 19.37 -8.94
CA ASP A 4 13.59 19.86 -9.66
C ASP A 4 14.82 18.97 -9.40
N ASN A 5 14.99 18.50 -8.17
CA ASN A 5 16.07 17.57 -7.80
C ASN A 5 15.93 16.25 -8.56
N ASN A 6 14.70 15.74 -8.72
CA ASN A 6 14.44 14.50 -9.45
C ASN A 6 14.81 14.62 -10.93
N ILE A 7 14.56 15.77 -11.56
CA ILE A 7 14.94 16.02 -12.97
C ILE A 7 16.46 16.02 -13.14
N GLN A 8 17.21 16.65 -12.23
CA GLN A 8 18.67 16.63 -12.29
C GLN A 8 19.26 15.23 -12.10
N TRP A 9 18.69 14.45 -11.16
CA TRP A 9 19.08 13.06 -10.95
C TRP A 9 18.80 12.18 -12.15
N ALA A 10 17.65 12.36 -12.79
CA ALA A 10 17.31 11.62 -14.01
C ALA A 10 18.36 11.83 -15.10
N LYS A 11 18.77 13.07 -15.36
CA LYS A 11 19.82 13.39 -16.34
C LYS A 11 21.17 12.74 -16.03
N HIS A 12 21.58 12.70 -14.75
CA HIS A 12 22.83 12.05 -14.33
C HIS A 12 22.76 10.52 -14.46
N LEU A 13 21.60 9.93 -14.19
CA LEU A 13 21.38 8.49 -14.36
C LEU A 13 21.38 8.11 -15.84
N GLU A 14 20.67 8.87 -16.67
CA GLU A 14 20.65 8.68 -18.13
C GLU A 14 22.06 8.78 -18.73
N SER A 15 22.85 9.80 -18.35
CA SER A 15 24.23 9.94 -18.82
C SER A 15 25.16 8.80 -18.38
N SER A 16 24.78 8.07 -17.34
CA SER A 16 25.49 6.88 -16.83
C SER A 16 24.96 5.56 -17.43
N GLY A 17 24.07 5.62 -18.42
CA GLY A 17 23.51 4.45 -19.11
C GLY A 17 22.28 3.83 -18.43
N VAL A 18 21.69 4.49 -17.44
CA VAL A 18 20.45 4.02 -16.79
C VAL A 18 19.26 4.41 -17.64
N HIS A 19 18.38 3.45 -17.94
CA HIS A 19 17.10 3.75 -18.57
C HIS A 19 16.15 4.35 -17.53
N VAL A 20 15.97 5.68 -17.57
CA VAL A 20 15.05 6.39 -16.70
C VAL A 20 13.69 6.51 -17.37
N VAL A 21 12.64 6.10 -16.66
CA VAL A 21 11.27 6.22 -17.14
C VAL A 21 10.49 7.12 -16.19
N TYR A 22 9.89 8.16 -16.76
CA TYR A 22 8.99 9.05 -16.05
C TYR A 22 7.62 8.35 -15.93
N GLY A 23 6.96 8.51 -14.77
CA GLY A 23 5.74 7.79 -14.46
C GLY A 23 4.61 8.00 -15.48
N VAL A 24 3.56 7.18 -15.36
CA VAL A 24 2.39 7.22 -16.25
C VAL A 24 1.74 8.61 -16.20
N ILE A 25 1.50 9.21 -17.37
CA ILE A 25 0.88 10.54 -17.49
C ILE A 25 -0.46 10.58 -16.74
N GLY A 26 -0.65 11.63 -15.94
CA GLY A 26 -1.86 11.81 -15.12
C GLY A 26 -1.87 11.01 -13.81
N LEU A 27 -0.85 10.18 -13.54
CA LEU A 27 -0.73 9.42 -12.30
C LEU A 27 0.59 9.73 -11.59
N LYS A 28 0.51 9.82 -10.26
CA LYS A 28 1.69 9.90 -9.40
C LYS A 28 2.10 8.51 -8.92
N THR A 29 3.35 8.13 -9.17
CA THR A 29 3.93 6.91 -8.58
C THR A 29 4.26 7.16 -7.11
N HIS A 30 3.53 6.51 -6.20
CA HIS A 30 3.78 6.60 -4.75
C HIS A 30 4.34 5.33 -4.13
N THR A 31 4.40 4.21 -4.86
CA THR A 31 4.99 2.95 -4.36
C THR A 31 6.51 3.07 -4.21
N LYS A 32 7.09 2.35 -3.26
CA LYS A 32 8.54 2.31 -3.01
C LYS A 32 9.01 0.88 -3.11
N ILE A 33 9.54 0.55 -4.28
CA ILE A 33 9.91 -0.82 -4.62
C ILE A 33 11.30 -0.86 -5.24
N VAL A 34 12.01 -1.96 -5.04
CA VAL A 34 13.22 -2.33 -5.79
C VAL A 34 13.04 -3.76 -6.26
N LEU A 35 13.47 -4.02 -7.49
CA LEU A 35 13.59 -5.36 -8.04
C LEU A 35 15.04 -5.56 -8.51
N VAL A 36 15.69 -6.60 -8.00
CA VAL A 36 17.02 -7.03 -8.45
C VAL A 36 16.86 -8.38 -9.12
N VAL A 37 17.19 -8.47 -10.40
CA VAL A 37 17.24 -9.73 -11.14
C VAL A 37 18.70 -10.14 -11.27
N ARG A 38 19.05 -11.30 -10.72
CA ARG A 38 20.40 -11.84 -10.70
C ARG A 38 20.44 -13.20 -11.38
N ARG A 39 21.42 -13.44 -12.26
CA ARG A 39 21.71 -14.79 -12.74
C ARG A 39 22.46 -15.57 -11.66
N GLU A 40 21.89 -16.69 -11.24
CA GLU A 40 22.48 -17.63 -10.30
C GLU A 40 22.60 -19.00 -10.96
N LYS A 41 23.84 -19.44 -11.22
CA LYS A 41 24.11 -20.61 -12.07
C LYS A 41 23.42 -20.43 -13.43
N GLN A 42 22.47 -21.32 -13.75
CA GLN A 42 21.71 -21.33 -15.01
C GLN A 42 20.26 -20.82 -14.84
N ARG A 43 19.94 -20.12 -13.74
CA ARG A 43 18.59 -19.60 -13.48
C ARG A 43 18.62 -18.12 -13.17
N LEU A 44 17.59 -17.39 -13.58
CA LEU A 44 17.35 -16.03 -13.11
C LEU A 44 16.62 -16.09 -11.77
N ARG A 45 17.07 -15.27 -10.83
CA ARG A 45 16.45 -15.10 -9.52
C ARG A 45 16.14 -13.64 -9.27
N SER A 46 14.95 -13.40 -8.71
CA SER A 46 14.46 -12.07 -8.40
C SER A 46 14.45 -11.85 -6.90
N TYR A 47 14.97 -10.71 -6.47
CA TYR A 47 14.92 -10.20 -5.12
C TYR A 47 14.14 -8.90 -5.11
N VAL A 48 13.24 -8.74 -4.16
CA VAL A 48 12.35 -7.59 -4.09
C VAL A 48 12.51 -6.86 -2.77
N HIS A 49 12.39 -5.53 -2.83
CA HIS A 49 12.12 -4.68 -1.69
C HIS A 49 10.75 -4.02 -1.89
N ILE A 50 9.89 -4.02 -0.87
CA ILE A 50 8.62 -3.29 -0.85
C ILE A 50 8.55 -2.49 0.44
N GLY A 51 8.55 -1.16 0.34
CA GLY A 51 8.57 -0.25 1.48
C GLY A 51 7.28 0.57 1.62
N THR A 52 6.91 0.88 2.86
CA THR A 52 5.86 1.86 3.16
C THR A 52 6.33 3.31 2.96
N GLY A 53 7.65 3.54 3.10
CA GLY A 53 8.31 4.84 3.04
C GLY A 53 9.36 4.98 1.95
N ASN A 54 9.73 6.22 1.62
CA ASN A 54 10.71 6.57 0.59
C ASN A 54 12.15 6.28 1.00
N TYR A 55 13.04 6.24 0.00
CA TYR A 55 14.47 5.98 0.18
C TYR A 55 15.26 7.23 0.63
N ASN A 56 14.59 8.21 1.27
CA ASN A 56 15.24 9.43 1.71
C ASN A 56 15.87 9.22 3.10
N SER A 57 17.19 9.30 3.16
CA SER A 57 17.98 9.05 4.37
C SER A 57 17.69 10.06 5.50
N LYS A 58 17.25 11.29 5.19
CA LYS A 58 16.87 12.28 6.19
C LYS A 58 15.54 11.92 6.84
N THR A 59 14.51 11.62 6.05
CA THR A 59 13.18 11.28 6.57
C THR A 59 13.18 9.92 7.27
N SER A 60 14.03 8.99 6.86
CA SER A 60 14.17 7.66 7.52
C SER A 60 14.52 7.72 9.01
N LYS A 61 15.12 8.84 9.49
CA LYS A 61 15.46 9.04 10.91
C LYS A 61 14.29 9.55 11.75
N LEU A 62 13.23 10.02 11.10
CA LEU A 62 12.08 10.66 11.74
C LEU A 62 10.80 9.87 11.53
N TYR A 63 10.68 9.12 10.44
CA TYR A 63 9.45 8.43 10.05
C TYR A 63 9.56 6.96 10.42
N THR A 64 8.46 6.37 10.89
CA THR A 64 8.37 4.92 11.07
C THR A 64 7.95 4.28 9.75
N ASP A 65 8.79 3.40 9.21
CA ASP A 65 8.53 2.69 7.97
C ASP A 65 8.96 1.23 8.05
N VAL A 66 8.30 0.39 7.27
CA VAL A 66 8.61 -1.04 7.15
C VAL A 66 9.03 -1.32 5.72
N GLY A 67 10.10 -2.11 5.58
CA GLY A 67 10.59 -2.63 4.31
C GLY A 67 10.57 -4.16 4.32
N LEU A 68 9.90 -4.77 3.34
CA LEU A 68 9.94 -6.20 3.10
C LEU A 68 11.03 -6.52 2.07
N LEU A 69 12.08 -7.22 2.49
CA LEU A 69 13.03 -7.87 1.59
C LEU A 69 12.64 -9.33 1.38
N SER A 70 12.52 -9.79 0.13
CA SER A 70 12.07 -11.15 -0.16
C SER A 70 12.64 -11.67 -1.47
N ALA A 71 12.74 -13.00 -1.57
CA ALA A 71 13.04 -13.73 -2.81
C ALA A 71 11.90 -14.67 -3.21
N ARG A 72 10.66 -14.41 -2.72
CA ARG A 72 9.47 -15.19 -3.08
C ARG A 72 9.16 -15.01 -4.58
N PRO A 73 9.06 -16.10 -5.37
CA PRO A 73 8.85 -16.02 -6.80
C PRO A 73 7.62 -15.21 -7.20
N GLU A 74 6.50 -15.37 -6.50
CA GLU A 74 5.25 -14.67 -6.81
C GLU A 74 5.32 -13.15 -6.58
N LEU A 75 6.12 -12.68 -5.61
CA LEU A 75 6.37 -11.25 -5.42
C LEU A 75 7.31 -10.72 -6.50
N GLY A 76 8.32 -11.49 -6.88
CA GLY A 76 9.20 -11.15 -8.00
C GLY A 76 8.42 -10.98 -9.31
N GLN A 77 7.50 -11.91 -9.60
CA GLN A 77 6.64 -11.85 -10.79
C GLN A 77 5.72 -10.63 -10.77
N ASP A 78 5.02 -10.38 -9.67
CA ASP A 78 4.15 -9.20 -9.56
C ASP A 78 4.92 -7.88 -9.69
N LEU A 79 6.13 -7.78 -9.14
CA LEU A 79 6.96 -6.57 -9.30
C LEU A 79 7.47 -6.40 -10.73
N MET A 80 7.88 -7.49 -11.40
CA MET A 80 8.24 -7.43 -12.83
C MET A 80 7.08 -6.90 -13.67
N GLU A 81 5.87 -7.42 -13.45
CA GLU A 81 4.66 -6.96 -14.14
C GLU A 81 4.32 -5.50 -13.80
N LEU A 82 4.52 -5.08 -12.55
CA LEU A 82 4.32 -3.69 -12.13
C LEU A 82 5.33 -2.74 -12.80
N PHE A 83 6.61 -3.12 -12.89
CA PHE A 83 7.60 -2.33 -13.62
C PHE A 83 7.25 -2.21 -15.11
N ASN A 84 6.81 -3.31 -15.75
CA ASN A 84 6.34 -3.28 -17.14
C ASN A 84 5.11 -2.40 -17.33
N TYR A 85 4.18 -2.40 -16.37
CA TYR A 85 3.03 -1.50 -16.37
C TYR A 85 3.44 -0.02 -16.26
N LEU A 86 4.35 0.31 -15.32
CA LEU A 86 4.83 1.67 -15.12
C LEU A 86 5.62 2.22 -16.31
N THR A 87 6.27 1.33 -17.06
CA THR A 87 7.09 1.69 -18.22
C THR A 87 6.33 1.62 -19.56
N GLY A 88 5.01 1.38 -19.51
CA GLY A 88 4.14 1.41 -20.70
C GLY A 88 4.15 0.14 -21.55
N PHE A 89 4.82 -0.92 -21.11
CA PHE A 89 4.92 -2.20 -21.84
C PHE A 89 3.73 -3.13 -21.62
N SER A 90 2.80 -2.84 -20.70
CA SER A 90 1.67 -3.75 -20.42
C SER A 90 0.42 -3.04 -19.90
N LYS A 91 -0.76 -3.55 -20.29
CA LYS A 91 -2.06 -3.23 -19.66
C LYS A 91 -2.42 -4.29 -18.63
N GLN A 92 -1.59 -4.42 -17.59
CA GLN A 92 -1.81 -5.44 -16.58
C GLN A 92 -3.11 -5.17 -15.80
N GLN A 93 -3.97 -6.19 -15.68
CA GLN A 93 -5.30 -6.08 -15.05
C GLN A 93 -5.38 -6.79 -13.69
N SER A 94 -4.42 -7.66 -13.39
CA SER A 94 -4.41 -8.43 -12.14
C SER A 94 -2.99 -8.68 -11.66
N PHE A 95 -2.85 -8.95 -10.37
CA PHE A 95 -1.60 -9.31 -9.70
C PHE A 95 -1.89 -10.49 -8.77
N ARG A 96 -0.88 -11.33 -8.49
CA ARG A 96 -1.06 -12.57 -7.70
C ARG A 96 -1.21 -12.28 -6.21
N LYS A 97 -0.42 -11.35 -5.70
CA LYS A 97 -0.29 -10.98 -4.27
C LYS A 97 -0.40 -9.47 -4.06
N LEU A 98 0.11 -8.66 -4.98
CA LEU A 98 0.07 -7.20 -4.82
C LEU A 98 -1.34 -6.63 -5.03
N LEU A 99 -1.66 -5.61 -4.24
CA LEU A 99 -2.77 -4.71 -4.49
C LEU A 99 -2.21 -3.38 -5.02
N VAL A 100 -2.45 -3.10 -6.29
CA VAL A 100 -1.85 -1.97 -7.02
C VAL A 100 -2.93 -0.96 -7.37
N ALA A 101 -2.72 0.30 -7.02
CA ALA A 101 -3.60 1.40 -7.44
C ALA A 101 -3.21 1.88 -8.85
N PRO A 102 -4.19 2.29 -9.68
CA PRO A 102 -5.64 2.26 -9.45
C PRO A 102 -6.29 0.90 -9.80
N VAL A 103 -5.51 -0.08 -10.26
CA VAL A 103 -5.98 -1.29 -10.93
C VAL A 103 -6.75 -2.25 -10.01
N THR A 104 -6.09 -2.79 -8.97
CA THR A 104 -6.64 -3.85 -8.11
C THR A 104 -6.90 -3.38 -6.68
N LEU A 105 -6.27 -2.30 -6.22
CA LEU A 105 -6.29 -1.91 -4.80
C LEU A 105 -7.71 -1.70 -4.26
N ARG A 106 -8.55 -0.89 -4.93
CA ARG A 106 -9.92 -0.60 -4.48
C ARG A 106 -10.73 -1.87 -4.28
N LYS A 107 -10.88 -2.66 -5.35
CA LYS A 107 -11.67 -3.89 -5.36
C LYS A 107 -11.10 -4.92 -4.37
N GLY A 108 -9.78 -4.99 -4.24
CA GLY A 108 -9.11 -5.84 -3.27
C GLY A 108 -9.47 -5.47 -1.82
N MET A 109 -9.38 -4.19 -1.47
CA MET A 109 -9.74 -3.70 -0.12
C MET A 109 -11.21 -3.94 0.20
N GLU A 110 -12.12 -3.63 -0.73
CA GLU A 110 -13.55 -3.92 -0.56
C GLU A 110 -13.80 -5.42 -0.39
N GLY A 111 -13.14 -6.25 -1.20
CA GLY A 111 -13.26 -7.71 -1.12
C GLY A 111 -12.81 -8.28 0.23
N LEU A 112 -11.73 -7.75 0.81
CA LEU A 112 -11.25 -8.12 2.14
C LEU A 112 -12.26 -7.73 3.23
N ILE A 113 -12.81 -6.50 3.20
CA ILE A 113 -13.81 -6.07 4.19
C ILE A 113 -15.08 -6.91 4.05
N ARG A 114 -15.59 -7.10 2.82
CA ARG A 114 -16.78 -7.92 2.56
C ARG A 114 -16.60 -9.38 2.98
N ARG A 115 -15.37 -9.90 2.96
CA ARG A 115 -15.08 -11.25 3.48
C ARG A 115 -15.34 -11.32 4.98
N GLU A 116 -14.84 -10.36 5.76
CA GLU A 116 -15.08 -10.32 7.21
C GLU A 116 -16.57 -10.13 7.54
N ILE A 117 -17.29 -9.32 6.75
CA ILE A 117 -18.77 -9.21 6.85
C ILE A 117 -19.45 -10.58 6.72
N ARG A 118 -19.04 -11.37 5.71
CA ARG A 118 -19.62 -12.71 5.50
C ARG A 118 -19.32 -13.64 6.66
N HIS A 119 -18.09 -13.64 7.16
CA HIS A 119 -17.72 -14.46 8.32
C HIS A 119 -18.56 -14.09 9.56
N ALA A 120 -18.72 -12.80 9.84
CA ALA A 120 -19.48 -12.35 11.01
C ALA A 120 -20.96 -12.74 10.90
N LYS A 121 -21.57 -12.57 9.73
CA LYS A 121 -22.96 -13.01 9.46
C LYS A 121 -23.17 -14.52 9.56
N GLN A 122 -22.12 -15.31 9.35
CA GLN A 122 -22.15 -16.77 9.48
C GLN A 122 -21.84 -17.24 10.92
N GLY A 123 -21.63 -16.32 11.87
CA GLY A 123 -21.25 -16.65 13.24
C GLY A 123 -19.78 -17.11 13.39
N LEU A 124 -18.95 -16.93 12.36
CA LEU A 124 -17.52 -17.28 12.37
C LEU A 124 -16.66 -16.16 12.99
N GLY A 125 -17.28 -15.08 13.46
CA GLY A 125 -16.63 -13.85 13.88
C GLY A 125 -16.12 -13.03 12.68
N GLY A 126 -15.42 -11.94 12.97
CA GLY A 126 -14.79 -11.09 11.95
C GLY A 126 -13.94 -10.03 12.63
N HIS A 127 -12.74 -9.80 12.12
CA HIS A 127 -11.82 -8.84 12.75
C HIS A 127 -11.01 -8.08 11.71
N ILE A 128 -11.04 -6.76 11.79
CA ILE A 128 -10.24 -5.87 10.97
C ILE A 128 -9.31 -5.07 11.87
N ARG A 129 -8.00 -5.23 11.67
CA ARG A 129 -6.96 -4.37 12.24
C ARG A 129 -6.25 -3.64 11.12
N ALA A 130 -6.27 -2.32 11.15
CA ALA A 130 -5.63 -1.52 10.12
C ALA A 130 -4.93 -0.29 10.69
N LYS A 131 -3.81 0.07 10.07
CA LYS A 131 -3.03 1.26 10.37
C LYS A 131 -2.92 2.09 9.11
N MET A 132 -3.07 3.40 9.22
CA MET A 132 -2.87 4.31 8.09
C MET A 132 -2.63 5.73 8.54
N ASN A 133 -2.14 6.56 7.62
CA ASN A 133 -1.95 7.98 7.89
C ASN A 133 -3.29 8.73 7.88
N SER A 134 -4.18 8.37 6.96
CA SER A 134 -5.49 9.00 6.82
C SER A 134 -6.55 8.00 6.34
N LEU A 135 -7.78 8.14 6.84
CA LEU A 135 -8.97 7.44 6.37
C LEU A 135 -10.04 8.48 6.00
N VAL A 136 -10.15 8.78 4.71
CA VAL A 136 -11.01 9.85 4.19
C VAL A 136 -11.87 9.41 3.02
N ASP A 137 -11.75 8.16 2.58
CA ASP A 137 -12.49 7.64 1.44
C ASP A 137 -13.93 7.27 1.82
N PRO A 138 -14.96 7.92 1.27
CA PRO A 138 -16.34 7.71 1.71
C PRO A 138 -16.85 6.28 1.49
N ALA A 139 -16.45 5.64 0.39
CA ALA A 139 -16.91 4.28 0.06
C ALA A 139 -16.34 3.25 1.04
N ILE A 140 -15.04 3.35 1.38
CA ILE A 140 -14.42 2.48 2.38
C ILE A 140 -14.99 2.78 3.78
N VAL A 141 -15.21 4.04 4.14
CA VAL A 141 -15.83 4.41 5.43
C VAL A 141 -17.23 3.82 5.55
N SER A 142 -18.07 3.94 4.51
CA SER A 142 -19.40 3.33 4.48
C SER A 142 -19.34 1.82 4.65
N LEU A 143 -18.41 1.15 3.95
CA LEU A 143 -18.25 -0.30 4.03
C LEU A 143 -17.73 -0.76 5.41
N LEU A 144 -16.93 0.06 6.10
CA LEU A 144 -16.52 -0.22 7.48
C LEU A 144 -17.71 -0.08 8.46
N TYR A 145 -18.64 0.85 8.23
CA TYR A 145 -19.88 0.91 9.01
C TYR A 145 -20.76 -0.32 8.77
N GLU A 146 -20.94 -0.75 7.51
CA GLU A 146 -21.63 -2.01 7.20
C GLU A 146 -20.97 -3.22 7.91
N ALA A 147 -19.64 -3.22 7.98
CA ALA A 147 -18.90 -4.26 8.70
C ALA A 147 -19.16 -4.24 10.21
N SER A 148 -19.15 -3.05 10.82
CA SER A 148 -19.51 -2.92 12.23
C SER A 148 -20.93 -3.39 12.52
N GLN A 149 -21.90 -3.02 11.68
CA GLN A 149 -23.29 -3.45 11.81
C GLN A 149 -23.48 -4.97 11.65
N ALA A 150 -22.58 -5.63 10.91
CA ALA A 150 -22.56 -7.08 10.80
C ALA A 150 -21.88 -7.78 12.00
N GLY A 151 -21.37 -7.03 12.99
CA GLY A 151 -20.68 -7.56 14.16
C GLY A 151 -19.17 -7.78 13.99
N VAL A 152 -18.57 -7.26 12.92
CA VAL A 152 -17.11 -7.31 12.73
C VAL A 152 -16.44 -6.39 13.74
N VAL A 153 -15.48 -6.87 14.52
CA VAL A 153 -14.66 -6.03 15.41
C VAL A 153 -13.65 -5.25 14.56
N ILE A 154 -13.53 -3.94 14.75
CA ILE A 154 -12.66 -3.09 13.93
C ILE A 154 -11.77 -2.22 14.83
N GLU A 155 -10.45 -2.33 14.67
CA GLU A 155 -9.46 -1.54 15.41
C GLU A 155 -8.56 -0.78 14.43
N LEU A 156 -8.62 0.54 14.48
CA LEU A 156 -7.95 1.44 13.54
C LEU A 156 -6.93 2.32 14.26
N ILE A 157 -5.71 2.36 13.74
CA ILE A 157 -4.67 3.31 14.15
C ILE A 157 -4.53 4.35 13.03
N ILE A 158 -5.08 5.56 13.25
CA ILE A 158 -5.11 6.62 12.26
C ILE A 158 -4.46 7.88 12.84
N ARG A 159 -3.26 8.20 12.37
CA ARG A 159 -2.47 9.30 12.96
C ARG A 159 -2.83 10.71 12.46
N GLY A 160 -3.49 10.80 11.30
CA GLY A 160 -3.85 12.04 10.62
C GLY A 160 -5.36 12.18 10.49
N MET A 161 -5.83 12.49 9.28
CA MET A 161 -7.26 12.75 9.04
C MET A 161 -8.09 11.46 9.11
N CYS A 162 -9.18 11.49 9.86
CA CYS A 162 -10.16 10.42 9.94
C CYS A 162 -11.57 11.00 9.80
N CYS A 163 -12.28 10.63 8.73
CA CYS A 163 -13.68 11.01 8.52
C CYS A 163 -14.67 9.98 9.10
N LEU A 164 -14.17 8.83 9.58
CA LEU A 164 -14.97 7.83 10.27
C LEU A 164 -15.25 8.28 11.71
N TYR A 165 -16.49 8.15 12.16
CA TYR A 165 -16.93 8.45 13.51
C TYR A 165 -17.25 7.15 14.28
N PRO A 166 -16.39 6.72 15.23
CA PRO A 166 -16.54 5.45 15.96
C PRO A 166 -17.56 5.56 17.11
N GLY A 167 -18.05 4.41 17.59
CA GLY A 167 -18.87 4.32 18.81
C GLY A 167 -20.32 4.80 18.68
N ARG A 168 -20.84 4.96 17.46
CA ARG A 168 -22.26 5.28 17.25
C ARG A 168 -23.12 4.04 17.38
N GLU A 169 -24.15 4.12 18.21
CA GLU A 169 -25.18 3.10 18.34
C GLU A 169 -25.77 2.71 16.98
N GLY A 170 -25.87 1.39 16.72
CA GLY A 170 -26.40 0.84 15.47
C GLY A 170 -25.59 1.12 14.20
N ILE A 171 -24.41 1.76 14.29
CA ILE A 171 -23.59 2.12 13.12
C ILE A 171 -22.13 1.69 13.30
N SER A 172 -21.46 2.10 14.39
CA SER A 172 -20.01 1.97 14.56
C SER A 172 -19.57 1.53 15.96
N GLU A 173 -20.43 0.85 16.71
CA GLU A 173 -20.20 0.39 18.09
C GLU A 173 -18.97 -0.53 18.24
N THR A 174 -18.70 -1.33 17.21
CA THR A 174 -17.58 -2.28 17.19
C THR A 174 -16.27 -1.67 16.68
N ILE A 175 -16.30 -0.39 16.29
CA ILE A 175 -15.15 0.32 15.74
C ILE A 175 -14.45 1.12 16.82
N LYS A 176 -13.16 0.85 17.02
CA LYS A 176 -12.26 1.64 17.85
C LYS A 176 -11.25 2.35 16.96
N VAL A 177 -11.07 3.64 17.19
CA VAL A 177 -10.06 4.45 16.49
C VAL A 177 -9.14 5.07 17.53
N VAL A 178 -7.83 4.93 17.33
CA VAL A 178 -6.82 5.62 18.13
C VAL A 178 -5.85 6.36 17.21
N SER A 179 -5.29 7.46 17.71
CA SER A 179 -4.19 8.18 17.06
C SER A 179 -2.97 8.11 17.97
N ILE A 180 -1.81 7.78 17.40
CA ILE A 180 -0.54 7.72 18.11
C ILE A 180 0.33 8.85 17.59
N ILE A 181 0.68 9.77 18.50
CA ILE A 181 1.58 10.89 18.24
C ILE A 181 2.75 10.74 19.20
N GLY A 182 3.96 10.67 18.66
CA GLY A 182 5.18 10.53 19.43
C GLY A 182 6.35 11.26 18.79
N ARG A 183 7.56 10.95 19.26
CA ARG A 183 8.80 11.51 18.70
C ARG A 183 8.97 11.21 17.22
N PHE A 184 8.62 9.99 16.81
CA PHE A 184 8.65 9.57 15.42
C PHE A 184 7.30 9.80 14.76
N LEU A 185 7.33 10.16 13.49
CA LEU A 185 6.12 10.31 12.69
C LEU A 185 5.65 8.93 12.24
N GLU A 186 4.49 8.51 12.73
CA GLU A 186 3.84 7.27 12.33
C GLU A 186 3.51 7.30 10.83
N HIS A 187 4.32 6.65 9.99
CA HIS A 187 4.21 6.76 8.52
C HIS A 187 3.81 5.46 7.83
N ASN A 188 4.18 4.31 8.41
CA ASN A 188 3.84 2.99 7.92
C ASN A 188 2.32 2.77 7.94
N ARG A 189 1.87 1.95 6.99
CA ARG A 189 0.48 1.59 6.75
C ARG A 189 0.39 0.07 6.70
#